data_AF-A0A519RTX3-F1
#
_entry.id   AF-A0A519RTX3-F1
#
_cell.length_a   1.000
_cell.length_b   1.000
_cell.length_c   1.000
_cell.angle_alpha   90.00
_cell.angle_beta   90.00
_cell.angle_gamma   90.00
#
_symmetry.space_group_name_H-M   'P 1'
#
loop_
_entity.id
_entity.type
_entity.pdbx_description
1 polymer ?
#
loop_
_entity_poly.entity_id
_entity_poly.type
_entity_poly.pdbx_seq_one_letter_code
_entity_poly.pdbx_strand_id
1 'polypeptide(L)'
;MKFSEIANRVTGISCPIFGISWNPPKLEADIARAVIIFLEDRRVLYNAYELELPNHCLDSVIKIREFLTQKITESGAGSKLSEILRGMRASCRRLLDETQKGWYFDKANNRIEGAGNGMTIEFYSNLGIFRGEMGVFIVHLLIMYGIDCESDLLKIAPLTLPGD
;
A
#
# COMPACT_ATOMS: atom_id res chain seq x y z
N MET A 1 -8.46 7.87 -12.99
CA MET A 1 -8.20 6.84 -14.03
C MET A 1 -9.24 5.74 -13.89
N LYS A 2 -9.86 5.34 -15.00
CA LYS A 2 -10.84 4.25 -14.99
C LYS A 2 -10.16 2.91 -14.71
N PHE A 3 -10.82 2.01 -13.99
CA PHE A 3 -10.24 0.69 -13.69
C PHE A 3 -9.88 -0.10 -14.97
N SER A 4 -10.66 0.07 -16.04
CA SER A 4 -10.39 -0.55 -17.35
C SER A 4 -9.12 0.00 -18.01
N GLU A 5 -8.87 1.29 -17.86
CA GLU A 5 -7.65 1.93 -18.32
C GLU A 5 -6.45 1.49 -17.47
N ILE A 6 -6.62 1.39 -16.15
CA ILE A 6 -5.61 0.83 -15.23
C ILE A 6 -5.25 -0.58 -15.70
N ALA A 7 -6.24 -1.47 -15.90
CA ALA A 7 -6.03 -2.84 -16.33
C ALA A 7 -5.22 -2.97 -17.63
N ASN A 8 -5.43 -2.06 -18.58
CA ASN A 8 -4.70 -2.05 -19.86
C ASN A 8 -3.24 -1.56 -19.73
N ARG A 9 -2.89 -0.89 -18.64
CA ARG A 9 -1.55 -0.31 -18.41
C ARG A 9 -0.71 -1.11 -17.43
N VAL A 10 -1.30 -2.10 -16.74
CA VAL A 10 -0.51 -2.96 -15.84
C VAL A 10 0.39 -3.86 -16.65
N THR A 11 1.68 -3.87 -16.33
CA THR A 11 2.66 -4.81 -16.91
C THR A 11 3.49 -5.48 -15.83
N GLY A 12 4.16 -6.57 -16.19
CA GLY A 12 5.14 -7.24 -15.31
C GLY A 12 4.57 -7.99 -14.10
N ILE A 13 3.25 -7.93 -13.86
CA ILE A 13 2.56 -8.64 -12.79
C ILE A 13 1.37 -9.37 -13.37
N SER A 14 1.24 -10.65 -13.01
CA SER A 14 0.01 -11.41 -13.25
C SER A 14 -1.08 -10.84 -12.34
N CYS A 15 -1.77 -9.80 -12.81
CA CYS A 15 -3.05 -9.46 -12.22
C CYS A 15 -3.98 -10.64 -12.54
N PRO A 16 -4.64 -11.25 -11.54
CA PRO A 16 -5.68 -12.20 -11.82
C PRO A 16 -6.81 -11.43 -12.50
N ILE A 17 -6.77 -11.37 -13.83
CA ILE A 17 -7.92 -11.00 -14.64
C ILE A 17 -8.85 -12.18 -14.48
N PHE A 18 -9.68 -12.14 -13.45
CA PHE A 18 -10.71 -13.14 -13.28
C PHE A 18 -11.59 -13.07 -14.53
N GLY A 19 -11.93 -14.24 -15.07
CA GLY A 19 -12.63 -14.34 -16.35
C GLY A 19 -13.92 -13.51 -16.36
N ILE A 20 -14.52 -13.38 -17.54
CA ILE A 20 -15.75 -12.62 -17.82
C ILE A 20 -16.90 -12.92 -16.83
N SER A 21 -16.86 -14.04 -16.11
CA SER A 21 -17.84 -14.47 -15.09
C SER A 21 -17.59 -13.99 -13.65
N TRP A 22 -16.49 -13.28 -13.35
CA TRP A 22 -16.22 -12.80 -12.00
C TRP A 22 -17.10 -11.61 -11.64
N ASN A 23 -17.96 -11.82 -10.64
CA ASN A 23 -18.79 -10.78 -10.06
C ASN A 23 -18.55 -10.76 -8.54
N PRO A 24 -17.71 -9.84 -8.03
CA PRO A 24 -17.34 -9.84 -6.63
C PRO A 24 -18.56 -9.58 -5.74
N PRO A 25 -18.65 -10.20 -4.55
CA PRO A 25 -19.72 -9.92 -3.61
C PRO A 25 -19.78 -8.43 -3.29
N LYS A 26 -21.00 -7.84 -3.25
CA LYS A 26 -21.19 -6.40 -2.99
C LYS A 26 -20.46 -5.93 -1.73
N LEU A 27 -20.54 -6.73 -0.66
CA LEU A 27 -19.84 -6.46 0.60
C LEU A 27 -18.32 -6.33 0.41
N GLU A 28 -17.70 -7.21 -0.36
CA GLU A 28 -16.26 -7.15 -0.64
C GLU A 28 -15.92 -5.92 -1.49
N ALA A 29 -16.73 -5.59 -2.50
CA ALA A 29 -16.52 -4.40 -3.32
C ALA A 29 -16.61 -3.11 -2.48
N ASP A 30 -17.55 -3.06 -1.52
CA ASP A 30 -17.70 -1.92 -0.62
C ASP A 30 -16.52 -1.79 0.36
N ILE A 31 -16.02 -2.91 0.90
CA ILE A 31 -14.82 -2.92 1.75
C ILE A 31 -13.59 -2.51 0.93
N ALA A 32 -13.41 -3.04 -0.28
CA ALA A 32 -12.30 -2.69 -1.16
C ALA A 32 -12.30 -1.19 -1.48
N ARG A 33 -13.48 -0.62 -1.79
CA ARG A 33 -13.63 0.83 -2.01
C ARG A 33 -13.26 1.64 -0.77
N ALA A 34 -13.70 1.23 0.41
CA ALA A 34 -13.33 1.89 1.66
C ALA A 34 -11.82 1.84 1.92
N VAL A 35 -11.16 0.73 1.57
CA VAL A 35 -9.70 0.60 1.64
C VAL A 35 -9.00 1.55 0.69
N ILE A 36 -9.42 1.62 -0.58
CA ILE A 36 -8.83 2.56 -1.53
C ILE A 36 -8.96 3.99 -1.02
N ILE A 37 -10.18 4.44 -0.69
CA ILE A 37 -10.45 5.81 -0.18
C ILE A 37 -9.54 6.14 1.02
N PHE A 38 -9.39 5.20 1.96
CA PHE A 38 -8.52 5.42 3.12
C PHE A 38 -7.04 5.59 2.72
N LEU A 39 -6.57 4.85 1.73
CA LEU A 39 -5.18 4.92 1.25
C LEU A 39 -4.91 6.15 0.39
N GLU A 40 -5.92 6.72 -0.28
CA GLU A 40 -5.76 7.95 -1.06
C GLU A 40 -5.30 9.12 -0.17
N ASP A 41 -5.70 9.17 1.10
CA ASP A 41 -5.25 10.18 2.09
C ASP A 41 -3.89 9.83 2.75
N ARG A 42 -3.31 8.66 2.46
CA ARG A 42 -2.05 8.20 3.08
C ARG A 42 -0.85 8.60 2.23
N ARG A 43 -0.46 9.87 2.36
CA ARG A 43 0.71 10.48 1.68
C ARG A 43 2.03 9.71 1.81
N VAL A 44 2.21 8.91 2.87
CA VAL A 44 3.36 7.98 3.03
C VAL A 44 3.52 7.04 1.82
N LEU A 45 2.45 6.79 1.08
CA LEU A 45 2.47 5.92 -0.09
C LEU A 45 3.06 6.61 -1.32
N TYR A 46 2.96 7.92 -1.49
CA TYR A 46 3.26 8.55 -2.78
C TYR A 46 4.00 9.89 -2.71
N ASN A 47 4.29 10.41 -1.51
CA ASN A 47 5.05 11.65 -1.37
C ASN A 47 6.52 11.48 -1.74
N ALA A 48 7.10 12.58 -2.24
CA ALA A 48 8.53 12.71 -2.41
C ALA A 48 9.23 12.83 -1.05
N TYR A 49 10.47 12.35 -0.99
CA TYR A 49 11.32 12.27 0.21
C TYR A 49 11.35 13.58 1.01
N GLU A 50 11.39 14.72 0.33
CA GLU A 50 11.52 16.05 0.92
C GLU A 50 10.32 16.45 1.79
N LEU A 51 9.17 15.77 1.59
CA LEU A 51 7.94 15.99 2.34
C LEU A 51 7.76 14.96 3.47
N GLU A 52 8.76 14.12 3.70
CA GLU A 52 8.68 12.99 4.62
C GLU A 52 9.45 13.22 5.91
N LEU A 53 8.81 12.85 7.01
CA LEU A 53 9.44 12.73 8.31
C LEU A 53 9.29 11.27 8.74
N PRO A 54 10.39 10.51 8.98
CA PRO A 54 10.31 9.07 9.21
C PRO A 54 9.30 8.66 10.28
N ASN A 55 9.21 9.39 11.40
CA ASN A 55 8.24 9.12 12.46
C ASN A 55 6.79 9.23 11.96
N HIS A 56 6.46 10.27 11.19
CA HIS A 56 5.13 10.43 10.63
C HIS A 56 4.81 9.36 9.58
N CYS A 57 5.82 8.93 8.82
CA CYS A 57 5.68 7.81 7.88
C CYS A 57 5.33 6.52 8.63
N LEU A 58 6.06 6.20 9.71
CA LEU A 58 5.80 5.03 10.54
C LEU A 58 4.42 5.08 11.21
N ASP A 59 4.03 6.23 11.77
CA ASP A 59 2.69 6.44 12.32
C ASP A 59 1.60 6.19 11.27
N SER A 60 1.82 6.67 10.05
CA SER A 60 0.89 6.43 8.93
C SER A 60 0.81 4.94 8.58
N VAL A 61 1.93 4.21 8.59
CA VAL A 61 1.97 2.76 8.31
C VAL A 61 1.26 1.96 9.42
N ILE A 62 1.41 2.37 10.69
CA ILE A 62 0.68 1.78 11.81
C ILE A 62 -0.83 1.94 11.60
N LYS A 63 -1.29 3.15 11.25
CA LYS A 63 -2.71 3.42 10.97
C LYS A 63 -3.24 2.59 9.81
N ILE A 64 -2.45 2.41 8.74
CA ILE A 64 -2.81 1.51 7.62
C ILE A 64 -2.95 0.07 8.13
N ARG A 65 -1.98 -0.45 8.87
CA ARG A 65 -1.99 -1.81 9.41
C ARG A 65 -3.21 -2.07 10.32
N GLU A 66 -3.58 -1.11 11.15
CA GLU A 66 -4.76 -1.18 12.02
C GLU A 66 -6.06 -1.19 11.21
N PHE A 67 -6.21 -0.26 10.27
CA PHE A 67 -7.38 -0.19 9.40
C PHE A 67 -7.55 -1.47 8.56
N LEU A 68 -6.46 -1.99 7.98
CA LEU A 68 -6.47 -3.26 7.25
C LEU A 68 -6.87 -4.43 8.17
N THR A 69 -6.42 -4.44 9.44
CA THR A 69 -6.80 -5.48 10.40
C THR A 69 -8.29 -5.46 10.67
N GLN A 70 -8.89 -4.29 10.81
CA GLN A 70 -10.33 -4.15 10.93
C GLN A 70 -11.05 -4.71 9.68
N LYS A 71 -10.62 -4.31 8.48
CA LYS A 71 -11.26 -4.74 7.22
C LYS A 71 -11.10 -6.22 6.91
N ILE A 72 -10.01 -6.87 7.34
CA ILE A 72 -9.82 -8.33 7.25
C ILE A 72 -10.87 -9.09 8.08
N THR A 73 -11.26 -8.55 9.22
CA THR A 73 -12.29 -9.18 10.08
C THR A 73 -13.68 -9.05 9.45
N GLU A 74 -13.94 -7.93 8.76
CA GLU A 74 -15.21 -7.67 8.06
C GLU A 74 -15.34 -8.47 6.74
N SER A 75 -14.25 -8.78 6.05
CA SER A 75 -14.27 -9.39 4.70
C SER A 75 -14.57 -10.89 4.65
N GLY A 76 -14.77 -11.54 5.79
CA GLY A 76 -14.99 -12.99 5.88
C GLY A 76 -13.70 -13.81 5.71
N ALA A 77 -13.60 -14.92 6.45
CA ALA A 77 -12.43 -15.80 6.37
C ALA A 77 -12.36 -16.49 5.00
N GLY A 78 -11.19 -16.45 4.36
CA GLY A 78 -10.93 -17.14 3.09
C GLY A 78 -11.42 -16.41 1.83
N SER A 79 -11.97 -15.20 1.95
CA SER A 79 -12.27 -14.38 0.76
C SER A 79 -10.99 -13.91 0.09
N LYS A 80 -11.07 -13.69 -1.24
CA LYS A 80 -9.94 -13.18 -2.00
C LYS A 80 -9.54 -11.77 -1.55
N LEU A 81 -10.52 -10.97 -1.13
CA LEU A 81 -10.26 -9.70 -0.45
C LEU A 81 -9.42 -9.90 0.80
N SER A 82 -9.79 -10.84 1.68
CA SER A 82 -9.04 -11.11 2.92
C SER A 82 -7.58 -11.48 2.63
N GLU A 83 -7.32 -12.26 1.59
CA GLU A 83 -5.95 -12.59 1.16
C GLU A 83 -5.15 -11.34 0.77
N ILE A 84 -5.72 -10.48 -0.07
CA ILE A 84 -5.07 -9.24 -0.51
C ILE A 84 -4.79 -8.32 0.68
N LEU A 85 -5.79 -8.09 1.53
CA LEU A 85 -5.64 -7.24 2.71
C LEU A 85 -4.61 -7.82 3.69
N ARG A 86 -4.51 -9.14 3.83
CA ARG A 86 -3.46 -9.80 4.63
C ARG A 86 -2.08 -9.58 4.05
N GLY A 87 -1.94 -9.61 2.72
CA GLY A 87 -0.71 -9.26 2.01
C GLY A 87 -0.27 -7.83 2.30
N MET A 88 -1.18 -6.85 2.15
CA MET A 88 -0.93 -5.45 2.48
C MET A 88 -0.50 -5.28 3.95
N ARG A 89 -1.21 -5.95 4.86
CA ARG A 89 -0.88 -5.92 6.30
C ARG A 89 0.48 -6.55 6.60
N ALA A 90 0.87 -7.59 5.87
CA ALA A 90 2.19 -8.20 5.99
C ALA A 90 3.29 -7.26 5.52
N SER A 91 3.09 -6.56 4.40
CA SER A 91 4.00 -5.51 3.91
C SER A 91 4.20 -4.39 4.94
N CYS A 92 3.12 -3.93 5.58
CA CYS A 92 3.20 -2.95 6.67
C CYS A 92 4.07 -3.46 7.83
N ARG A 93 3.84 -4.70 8.29
CA ARG A 93 4.64 -5.29 9.38
C ARG A 93 6.11 -5.39 9.01
N ARG A 94 6.42 -5.85 7.80
CA ARG A 94 7.80 -5.97 7.33
C ARG A 94 8.52 -4.62 7.41
N LEU A 95 7.93 -3.55 6.90
CA LEU A 95 8.53 -2.21 7.01
C LEU A 95 8.78 -1.84 8.49
N LEU A 96 7.77 -2.00 9.34
CA LEU A 96 7.90 -1.69 10.77
C LEU A 96 9.01 -2.50 11.44
N ASP A 97 9.10 -3.80 11.16
CA ASP A 97 10.11 -4.69 11.72
C ASP A 97 11.53 -4.30 11.25
N GLU A 98 11.72 -3.97 9.97
CA GLU A 98 13.03 -3.51 9.46
C GLU A 98 13.46 -2.19 10.10
N THR A 99 12.52 -1.25 10.30
CA THR A 99 12.83 0.02 10.98
C THR A 99 13.09 -0.09 12.48
N GLN A 100 12.80 -1.24 13.09
CA GLN A 100 13.11 -1.51 14.50
C GLN A 100 14.46 -2.20 14.70
N LYS A 101 15.04 -2.82 13.64
CA LYS A 101 16.34 -3.51 13.72
C LYS A 101 17.52 -2.55 13.84
N GLY A 102 17.35 -1.31 13.39
CA GLY A 102 18.33 -0.25 13.56
C GLY A 102 18.03 0.65 14.78
N TRP A 103 19.04 1.38 15.25
CA TRP A 103 18.94 2.39 16.32
C TRP A 103 18.14 3.65 15.89
N TYR A 104 17.03 3.47 15.17
CA TYR A 104 16.22 4.55 14.60
C TYR A 104 15.49 5.39 15.65
N PHE A 105 15.42 4.94 16.91
CA PHE A 105 14.64 5.58 17.94
C PHE A 105 15.42 5.71 19.25
N ASP A 106 15.89 6.91 19.53
CA ASP A 106 16.02 7.36 20.91
C ASP A 106 14.61 7.70 21.44
N LYS A 107 14.00 6.72 22.13
CA LYS A 107 12.69 6.87 22.78
C LYS A 107 12.66 7.96 23.84
N ALA A 108 13.81 8.36 24.41
CA ALA A 108 13.86 9.36 25.49
C ALA A 108 13.72 10.79 24.95
N ASN A 109 14.26 11.08 23.76
CA ASN A 109 14.30 12.42 23.19
C ASN A 109 13.41 12.63 21.96
N ASN A 110 12.69 11.59 21.51
CA ASN A 110 11.88 11.59 20.29
C ASN A 110 12.68 12.08 19.06
N ARG A 111 13.98 11.74 19.02
CA ARG A 111 14.93 12.12 17.98
C ARG A 111 15.55 10.88 17.38
N ILE A 112 15.77 10.92 16.07
CA ILE A 112 16.73 10.03 15.42
C ILE A 112 18.10 10.63 15.73
N GLU A 113 18.66 10.35 16.91
CA GLU A 113 20.02 10.78 17.22
C GLU A 113 21.01 10.08 16.29
N GLY A 114 21.67 10.86 15.44
CA GLY A 114 22.83 10.39 14.68
C GLY A 114 22.52 9.33 13.62
N ALA A 115 21.42 9.45 12.87
CA ALA A 115 21.33 8.71 11.61
C ALA A 115 22.43 9.20 10.65
N GLY A 116 23.60 8.57 10.71
CA GLY A 116 24.56 8.63 9.62
C GLY A 116 23.83 8.26 8.32
N ASN A 117 24.34 8.75 7.18
CA ASN A 117 23.71 8.61 5.88
C ASN A 117 23.18 7.19 5.58
N GLY A 118 23.84 6.14 6.07
CA GLY A 118 23.39 4.74 5.92
C GLY A 118 22.02 4.42 6.50
N MET A 119 21.68 4.94 7.69
CA MET A 119 20.38 4.68 8.34
C MET A 119 19.24 5.35 7.57
N THR A 120 19.45 6.60 7.15
CA THR A 120 18.48 7.30 6.30
C THR A 120 18.28 6.54 4.99
N ILE A 121 19.37 6.10 4.34
CA ILE A 121 19.28 5.31 3.11
C ILE A 121 18.49 4.02 3.33
N GLU A 122 18.75 3.28 4.42
CA GLU A 122 18.04 2.04 4.71
C GLU A 122 16.55 2.25 4.97
N PHE A 123 16.16 3.29 5.73
CA PHE A 123 14.75 3.63 5.95
C PHE A 123 14.02 3.88 4.62
N TYR A 124 14.55 4.78 3.78
CA TYR A 124 13.91 5.13 2.52
C TYR A 124 13.97 4.01 1.48
N SER A 125 15.00 3.16 1.53
CA SER A 125 15.06 1.92 0.73
C SER A 125 13.89 1.00 1.10
N ASN A 126 13.71 0.73 2.39
CA ASN A 126 12.61 -0.10 2.87
C ASN A 126 11.23 0.53 2.59
N LEU A 127 11.10 1.85 2.71
CA LEU A 127 9.89 2.57 2.35
C LEU A 127 9.57 2.42 0.85
N GLY A 128 10.59 2.46 -0.01
CA GLY A 128 10.46 2.19 -1.44
C GLY A 128 9.94 0.78 -1.73
N ILE A 129 10.48 -0.25 -1.05
CA ILE A 129 10.00 -1.63 -1.23
C ILE A 129 8.56 -1.77 -0.72
N PHE A 130 8.21 -1.16 0.42
CA PHE A 130 6.84 -1.11 0.93
C PHE A 130 5.88 -0.49 -0.10
N ARG A 131 6.26 0.64 -0.70
CA ARG A 131 5.47 1.29 -1.76
C ARG A 131 5.26 0.40 -2.97
N GLY A 132 6.31 -0.28 -3.43
CA GLY A 132 6.23 -1.23 -4.53
C GLY A 132 5.24 -2.37 -4.25
N GLU A 133 5.34 -2.99 -3.07
CA GLU A 133 4.40 -4.05 -2.65
C GLU A 133 2.96 -3.54 -2.54
N MET A 134 2.77 -2.39 -1.91
CA MET A 134 1.44 -1.77 -1.78
C MET A 134 0.84 -1.46 -3.15
N GLY A 135 1.64 -0.95 -4.08
CA GLY A 135 1.23 -0.68 -5.46
C GLY A 135 0.63 -1.91 -6.16
N VAL A 136 1.25 -3.07 -5.99
CA VAL A 136 0.73 -4.35 -6.52
C VAL A 136 -0.64 -4.69 -5.93
N PHE A 137 -0.78 -4.61 -4.60
CA PHE A 137 -2.06 -4.92 -3.95
C PHE A 137 -3.16 -3.92 -4.29
N ILE A 138 -2.81 -2.64 -4.41
CA ILE A 138 -3.75 -1.58 -4.82
C ILE A 138 -4.28 -1.88 -6.23
N VAL A 139 -3.41 -2.20 -7.18
CA VAL A 139 -3.83 -2.57 -8.54
C VAL A 139 -4.75 -3.79 -8.54
N HIS A 140 -4.45 -4.81 -7.74
CA HIS A 140 -5.35 -5.95 -7.58
C HIS A 140 -6.73 -5.52 -7.09
N LEU A 141 -6.82 -4.67 -6.06
CA LEU A 141 -8.11 -4.17 -5.57
C LEU A 141 -8.87 -3.37 -6.65
N LEU A 142 -8.18 -2.47 -7.35
CA LEU A 142 -8.79 -1.61 -8.36
C LEU A 142 -9.41 -2.43 -9.50
N ILE A 143 -8.67 -3.41 -10.03
CA ILE A 143 -9.12 -4.24 -11.14
C ILE A 143 -10.19 -5.24 -10.70
N MET A 144 -9.95 -5.97 -9.61
CA MET A 144 -10.84 -7.05 -9.17
C MET A 144 -12.22 -6.59 -8.72
N TYR A 145 -12.29 -5.37 -8.19
CA TYR A 145 -13.53 -4.80 -7.65
C TYR A 145 -14.07 -3.63 -8.49
N GLY A 146 -13.47 -3.37 -9.67
CA GLY A 146 -13.93 -2.34 -10.61
C GLY A 146 -13.93 -0.93 -10.02
N ILE A 147 -12.86 -0.58 -9.31
CA ILE A 147 -12.74 0.70 -8.59
C ILE A 147 -11.89 1.66 -9.43
N ASP A 148 -12.46 2.82 -9.74
CA ASP A 148 -11.72 3.92 -10.35
C ASP A 148 -10.83 4.60 -9.29
N CYS A 149 -9.68 5.12 -9.71
CA CYS A 149 -8.73 5.81 -8.83
C CYS A 149 -8.18 7.04 -9.53
N GLU A 150 -8.40 8.23 -8.97
CA GLU A 150 -7.96 9.52 -9.54
C GLU A 150 -6.85 10.19 -8.73
N SER A 151 -6.37 9.51 -7.70
CA SER A 151 -5.41 10.09 -6.76
C SER A 151 -3.95 9.79 -7.13
N ASP A 152 -3.07 10.54 -6.46
CA ASP A 152 -1.62 10.32 -6.44
C ASP A 152 -1.22 8.91 -5.98
N LEU A 153 -2.15 8.14 -5.43
CA LEU A 153 -1.96 6.74 -5.09
C LEU A 153 -1.52 5.90 -6.31
N LEU A 154 -1.90 6.29 -7.53
CA LEU A 154 -1.44 5.62 -8.75
C LEU A 154 0.06 5.81 -9.03
N LYS A 155 0.77 6.74 -8.36
CA LYS A 155 2.23 6.93 -8.54
C LYS A 155 3.05 5.74 -8.08
N ILE A 156 2.50 4.89 -7.20
CA ILE A 156 3.14 3.63 -6.79
C ILE A 156 2.61 2.41 -7.52
N ALA A 157 1.58 2.59 -8.36
CA ALA A 157 1.04 1.49 -9.12
C ALA A 157 2.02 1.10 -10.24
N PRO A 158 2.21 -0.21 -10.50
CA PRO A 158 3.04 -0.72 -11.60
C PRO A 158 2.35 -0.52 -12.96
N LEU A 159 2.24 0.73 -13.40
CA LEU A 159 1.63 1.13 -14.67
C LEU A 159 2.70 1.54 -15.68
N THR A 160 2.51 1.20 -16.95
CA THR A 160 3.31 1.77 -18.04
C THR A 160 2.98 3.23 -18.26
N LEU A 161 4.00 3.99 -18.67
CA LEU A 161 3.79 5.38 -19.05
C LEU A 161 3.17 5.45 -20.45
N PRO A 162 2.42 6.52 -20.77
CA PRO A 162 1.97 6.74 -22.14
C PRO A 162 3.19 6.89 -23.05
N GLY A 163 3.44 5.92 -23.93
CA GLY A 163 4.53 5.95 -24.92
C GLY A 163 5.59 4.85 -24.79
N ASP A 164 5.46 3.94 -23.81
CA ASP A 164 6.26 2.70 -23.72
C ASP A 164 5.76 1.60 -24.69
#